data_AF-D0P4W5-F1
#
_entry.id   AF-D0P4W5-F1
#
_cell.length_a   1.000
_cell.length_b   1.000
_cell.length_c   1.000
_cell.angle_alpha   90.00
_cell.angle_beta   90.00
_cell.angle_gamma   90.00
#
_symmetry.space_group_name_H-M   'P 1'
#
loop_
_entity.id
_entity.type
_entity.pdbx_description
1 polymer ?
#
loop_
_entity_poly.entity_id
_entity_poly.type
_entity_poly.pdbx_seq_one_letter_code
_entity_poly.pdbx_strand_id
1 'polypeptide(L)'
;MVTLHSELNGTANVYTMDHRGTGRSTRLDCVASQVTTTGSPWGAGIDPSEVPACAKDLHTKYGDLASFSVTTAATDLVTFISKFTNGAATIVWRRSNFWRSF
;
A
#
# COMPACT_ATOMS: atom_id res chain seq x y z
N MET A 1 6.95 -13.89 5.81
CA MET A 1 6.93 -13.45 7.22
C MET A 1 7.57 -14.50 8.12
N VAL A 2 7.19 -15.78 8.00
CA VAL A 2 7.82 -16.90 8.75
C VAL A 2 9.34 -16.93 8.63
N THR A 3 9.89 -16.77 7.43
CA THR A 3 11.35 -16.71 7.22
C THR A 3 12.00 -15.57 8.01
N LEU A 4 11.49 -14.34 7.88
CA LEU A 4 12.05 -13.19 8.61
C LEU A 4 11.93 -13.35 10.12
N HIS A 5 10.83 -13.92 10.62
CA HIS A 5 10.67 -14.21 12.04
C HIS A 5 11.69 -15.26 12.52
N SER A 6 11.98 -16.28 11.69
CA SER A 6 13.00 -17.29 11.96
C SER A 6 14.42 -16.70 11.96
N GLU A 7 14.76 -15.85 10.99
CA GLU A 7 16.06 -15.15 10.92
C GLU A 7 16.29 -14.22 12.12
N LEU A 8 15.21 -13.73 12.73
CA LEU A 8 15.23 -12.93 13.97
C LEU A 8 15.13 -13.79 15.24
N ASN A 9 15.37 -15.10 15.15
CA ASN A 9 15.29 -16.09 16.24
C ASN A 9 13.96 -16.09 17.00
N GLY A 10 12.86 -15.63 16.37
CA GLY A 10 11.56 -15.48 17.02
C GLY A 10 11.52 -14.49 18.18
N THR A 11 12.53 -13.62 18.29
CA THR A 11 12.65 -12.65 19.39
C THR A 11 12.00 -11.30 19.06
N ALA A 12 11.59 -11.10 17.81
CA ALA A 12 10.98 -9.86 17.33
C ALA A 12 9.59 -10.11 16.75
N ASN A 13 8.64 -9.24 17.10
CA ASN A 13 7.32 -9.22 16.48
C ASN A 13 7.41 -8.61 15.08
N VAL A 14 7.01 -9.36 14.04
CA VAL A 14 7.05 -8.89 12.65
C VAL A 14 5.63 -8.54 12.20
N TYR A 15 5.41 -7.26 11.91
CA TYR A 15 4.15 -6.75 11.39
C TYR A 15 4.29 -6.33 9.93
N THR A 16 3.29 -6.64 9.12
CA THR A 16 3.17 -6.15 7.74
C THR A 16 1.81 -5.48 7.58
N MET A 17 1.79 -4.23 7.13
CA MET A 17 0.56 -3.52 6.85
C MET A 17 0.48 -3.13 5.39
N ASP A 18 -0.72 -3.27 4.82
CA ASP A 18 -1.04 -2.69 3.53
C ASP A 18 -1.38 -1.21 3.78
N HIS A 19 -0.67 -0.30 3.12
CA HIS A 19 -0.99 1.13 3.22
C HIS A 19 -2.41 1.40 2.69
N ARG A 20 -3.05 2.46 3.20
CA ARG A 20 -4.34 2.92 2.68
C ARG A 20 -4.27 3.07 1.15
N GLY A 21 -5.27 2.53 0.46
CA GLY A 21 -5.33 2.53 -1.00
C GLY A 21 -4.69 1.31 -1.65
N THR A 22 -4.12 0.37 -0.87
CA THR A 22 -3.40 -0.80 -1.39
C THR A 22 -3.86 -2.10 -0.73
N GLY A 23 -3.63 -3.22 -1.40
CA GLY A 23 -3.83 -4.56 -0.84
C GLY A 23 -5.23 -4.74 -0.23
N ARG A 24 -5.28 -5.05 1.07
CA ARG A 24 -6.53 -5.22 1.82
C ARG A 24 -7.06 -3.93 2.45
N SER A 25 -6.31 -2.84 2.38
CA SER A 25 -6.62 -1.54 2.99
C SER A 25 -7.33 -0.60 2.00
N THR A 26 -8.51 -1.02 1.52
CA THR A 26 -9.33 -0.28 0.53
C THR A 26 -8.53 0.01 -0.74
N ARG A 27 -8.18 -1.05 -1.48
CA ARG A 27 -7.44 -0.92 -2.74
C ARG A 27 -8.12 0.09 -3.67
N LEU A 28 -7.36 1.08 -4.13
CA LEU A 28 -7.79 1.96 -5.20
C LEU A 28 -7.80 1.12 -6.47
N ASP A 29 -9.00 0.92 -7.00
CA ASP A 29 -9.27 0.16 -8.21
C ASP A 29 -10.02 1.07 -9.17
N CYS A 30 -9.52 1.14 -10.39
CA CYS A 30 -10.05 1.98 -11.46
C CYS A 30 -10.63 1.06 -12.53
N VAL A 31 -11.90 0.71 -12.37
CA VAL A 31 -12.64 -0.23 -13.25
C VAL A 31 -12.76 0.32 -14.69
N ALA A 32 -12.67 1.64 -14.88
CA ALA A 32 -12.65 2.27 -16.20
C ALA A 32 -11.35 2.02 -17.00
N SER A 33 -10.29 1.54 -16.33
CA SER A 33 -9.04 1.11 -16.95
C SER A 33 -9.12 -0.40 -17.21
N GLN A 34 -8.95 -0.84 -18.47
CA GLN A 34 -8.98 -2.27 -18.82
C GLN A 34 -7.89 -3.09 -18.11
N VAL A 35 -6.99 -2.41 -17.38
CA VAL A 35 -5.81 -2.92 -16.69
C VAL A 35 -6.14 -3.71 -15.43
N THR A 36 -7.22 -3.38 -14.70
CA THR A 36 -7.59 -4.15 -13.50
C THR A 36 -8.48 -5.35 -13.81
N THR A 37 -8.89 -5.51 -15.07
CA THR A 37 -9.57 -6.71 -15.58
C THR A 37 -8.54 -7.78 -15.97
N THR A 38 -8.92 -9.05 -15.85
CA THR A 38 -8.06 -10.25 -15.98
C THR A 38 -7.54 -10.51 -17.42
N GLY A 39 -7.38 -9.48 -18.25
CA GLY A 39 -7.01 -9.59 -19.68
C GLY A 39 -6.09 -8.50 -20.23
N SER A 40 -5.54 -7.59 -19.40
CA SER A 40 -4.60 -6.57 -19.88
C SER A 40 -3.22 -7.17 -20.23
N PRO A 41 -2.63 -6.85 -21.41
CA PRO A 41 -1.29 -7.30 -21.79
C PRO A 41 -0.16 -6.87 -20.84
N TRP A 42 -0.41 -5.84 -20.01
CA TRP A 42 0.59 -5.19 -19.15
C TRP A 42 0.43 -5.50 -17.65
N GLY A 43 -0.48 -6.40 -17.28
CA GLY A 43 -0.76 -6.69 -15.86
C GLY A 43 -1.39 -5.49 -15.14
N ALA A 44 -0.96 -5.19 -13.91
CA ALA A 44 -1.52 -4.14 -13.05
C ALA A 44 -1.05 -2.69 -13.38
N GLY A 45 -0.43 -2.46 -14.54
CA GLY A 45 0.11 -1.15 -14.93
C GLY A 45 -0.92 -0.28 -15.66
N ILE A 46 -1.33 0.82 -15.04
CA ILE A 46 -2.28 1.79 -15.62
C ILE A 46 -1.58 2.58 -16.74
N ASP A 47 -2.22 2.73 -17.90
CA ASP A 47 -1.69 3.60 -18.95
C ASP A 47 -1.76 5.07 -18.49
N PRO A 48 -0.71 5.89 -18.68
CA PRO A 48 -0.73 7.30 -18.28
C PRO A 48 -1.95 8.09 -18.80
N SER A 49 -2.51 7.70 -19.95
CA SER A 49 -3.72 8.31 -20.51
C SER A 49 -5.02 7.97 -19.76
N GLU A 50 -5.05 6.88 -19.01
CA GLU A 50 -6.18 6.45 -18.18
C GLU A 50 -6.17 7.11 -16.79
N VAL A 51 -5.03 7.67 -16.36
CA VAL A 51 -4.85 8.30 -15.04
C VAL A 51 -5.88 9.41 -14.74
N PRO A 52 -6.22 10.33 -15.67
CA PRO A 52 -7.21 11.37 -15.40
C PRO A 52 -8.61 10.80 -15.16
N ALA A 53 -9.02 9.79 -15.94
CA ALA A 53 -10.31 9.12 -15.77
C ALA A 53 -10.36 8.36 -14.45
N CYS A 54 -9.30 7.61 -14.13
CA CYS A 54 -9.13 6.92 -12.87
C CYS A 54 -9.18 7.87 -11.67
N ALA A 55 -8.48 9.01 -11.72
CA ALA A 55 -8.50 10.01 -10.65
C ALA A 55 -9.91 10.57 -10.44
N LYS A 56 -10.67 10.81 -11.52
CA LYS A 56 -12.05 11.30 -11.44
C LYS A 56 -13.00 10.26 -10.82
N ASP A 57 -12.86 8.98 -11.19
CA ASP A 57 -13.66 7.89 -10.63
C ASP A 57 -13.38 7.71 -9.13
N LEU A 58 -12.11 7.74 -8.74
CA LEU A 58 -11.71 7.67 -7.34
C LEU A 58 -12.19 8.88 -6.54
N HIS A 59 -12.11 10.09 -7.10
CA HIS A 59 -12.62 11.29 -6.46
C HIS A 59 -14.14 11.24 -6.29
N THR A 60 -14.86 10.71 -7.28
CA THR A 60 -16.32 10.51 -7.19
C THR A 60 -16.68 9.51 -6.09
N LYS A 61 -15.87 8.45 -5.93
CA LYS A 61 -16.13 7.38 -4.96
C LYS A 61 -15.75 7.76 -3.53
N TYR A 62 -14.61 8.42 -3.33
CA TYR A 62 -14.01 8.65 -2.01
C TYR A 62 -13.96 10.13 -1.61
N GLY A 63 -14.33 11.05 -2.50
CA GLY A 63 -14.15 12.48 -2.29
C GLY A 63 -12.68 12.87 -2.33
N ASP A 64 -12.23 13.61 -1.31
CA ASP A 64 -10.85 14.06 -1.24
C ASP A 64 -9.85 12.89 -1.09
N LEU A 65 -8.98 12.76 -2.10
CA LEU A 65 -7.96 11.73 -2.17
C LEU A 65 -6.72 12.06 -1.32
N ALA A 66 -6.64 13.24 -0.70
CA ALA A 66 -5.57 13.57 0.26
C ALA A 66 -5.47 12.56 1.42
N SER A 67 -6.59 11.89 1.71
CA SER A 67 -6.65 10.81 2.71
C SER A 67 -5.88 9.53 2.31
N PHE A 68 -5.50 9.39 1.04
CA PHE A 68 -4.64 8.30 0.54
C PHE A 68 -3.18 8.74 0.33
N SER A 69 -2.77 9.86 0.92
CA SER A 69 -1.40 10.38 0.81
C SER A 69 -0.39 9.58 1.64
N VAL A 70 0.89 9.77 1.30
CA VAL A 70 2.02 9.19 2.07
C VAL A 70 2.03 9.70 3.51
N THR A 71 1.64 10.96 3.74
CA THR A 71 1.56 11.55 5.08
C THR A 71 0.51 10.84 5.92
N THR A 72 -0.70 10.64 5.38
CA THR A 72 -1.76 9.91 6.10
C THR A 72 -1.37 8.45 6.34
N ALA A 73 -0.71 7.81 5.37
CA ALA A 73 -0.15 6.47 5.53
C ALA A 73 0.92 6.39 6.63
N ALA A 74 1.71 7.46 6.84
CA ALA A 74 2.64 7.55 7.96
C ALA A 74 1.92 7.78 9.30
N THR A 75 0.83 8.54 9.32
CA THR A 75 -0.02 8.69 10.52
C THR A 75 -0.65 7.36 10.93
N ASP A 76 -1.05 6.52 9.98
CA ASP A 76 -1.56 5.17 10.25
C ASP A 76 -0.49 4.29 10.92
N LEU A 77 0.77 4.37 10.45
CA LEU A 77 1.91 3.69 11.08
C LEU A 77 2.11 4.16 12.53
N VAL A 78 2.11 5.47 12.78
CA VAL A 78 2.25 6.03 14.14
C VAL A 78 1.12 5.56 15.04
N THR A 79 -0.11 5.55 14.54
CA THR A 79 -1.30 5.09 15.28
C THR A 79 -1.24 3.59 15.57
N PHE A 80 -0.73 2.80 14.62
CA PHE A 80 -0.54 1.37 14.81
C PHE A 80 0.51 1.11 15.88
N ILE A 81 1.66 1.77 15.80
CA ILE A 81 2.75 1.63 16.77
C ILE A 81 2.27 1.99 18.17
N SER A 82 1.57 3.12 18.32
CA SER A 82 1.09 3.57 19.64
C SER A 82 0.04 2.65 20.27
N LYS A 83 -0.79 1.98 19.47
CA LYS A 83 -1.87 1.10 19.96
C LYS A 83 -1.45 -0.35 20.18
N PHE A 84 -0.56 -0.87 19.35
CA PHE A 84 -0.31 -2.31 19.27
C PHE A 84 1.12 -2.73 19.67
N THR A 85 2.01 -1.78 19.93
CA THR A 85 3.37 -2.12 20.41
C THR A 85 3.43 -2.10 21.93
N ASN A 86 4.35 -2.88 22.48
CA ASN A 86 4.61 -3.01 23.91
C ASN A 86 5.62 -1.97 24.44
N GLY A 87 5.83 -0.87 23.71
CA GLY A 87 6.81 0.16 24.07
C GLY A 87 8.28 -0.24 23.87
N ALA A 88 8.56 -1.43 23.30
CA ALA A 88 9.91 -1.83 22.94
C ALA A 88 10.40 -1.11 21.67
N ALA A 89 11.71 -1.20 21.41
CA ALA A 89 12.31 -0.64 20.20
C ALA A 89 11.61 -1.17 18.94
N THR A 90 11.16 -0.25 18.09
CA THR A 90 10.45 -0.57 16.84
C THR A 90 11.28 -0.13 15.65
N ILE A 91 11.50 -1.04 14.70
CA ILE A 91 12.24 -0.77 13.45
C ILE A 91 11.23 -0.78 12.30
N VAL A 92 11.22 0.30 11.52
CA VAL A 92 10.35 0.43 10.34
C VAL A 92 11.20 0.35 9.07
N TRP A 93 10.85 -0.56 8.17
CA TRP A 93 11.52 -0.70 6.87
C TRP A 93 10.51 -0.60 5.74
N ARG A 94 10.95 -0.04 4.60
CA ARG A 94 10.18 -0.03 3.35
C ARG A 94 11.01 -0.66 2.25
N ARG A 95 10.40 -1.54 1.47
CA ARG A 95 10.99 -2.04 0.24
C ARG A 95 10.43 -1.26 -0.94
N SER A 96 11.33 -0.58 -1.66
CA SER A 96 11.05 0.03 -2.96
C SER A 96 11.36 -0.98 -4.06
N ASN A 97 10.45 -1.17 -5.01
CA ASN A 97 10.70 -1.96 -6.22
C ASN A 97 11.15 -1.08 -7.40
N PHE A 98 11.44 0.21 -7.18
CA PHE A 98 11.74 1.18 -8.24
C PHE A 98 12.94 0.79 -9.14
N TRP A 99 13.82 -0.07 -8.65
CA TRP A 99 15.04 -0.48 -9.36
C TRP A 99 14.99 -1.89 -9.96
N ARG A 100 13.84 -2.57 -9.96
CA ARG A 100 13.74 -3.95 -10.49
C ARG A 100 13.46 -4.04 -12.00
N SER A 101 13.48 -2.90 -12.70
CA SER A 101 13.11 -2.80 -14.13
C SER A 101 14.08 -1.97 -14.98
N PHE A 102 15.33 -1.79 -14.55
CA PHE A 102 16.42 -1.25 -15.36
C PHE A 102 17.58 -2.24 -15.44
#